data_AF-A0A7Y2T7L9-F1
#
_entry.id   AF-A0A7Y2T7L9-F1
#
_cell.length_a   1.000
_cell.length_b   1.000
_cell.length_c   1.000
_cell.angle_alpha   90.00
_cell.angle_beta   90.00
_cell.angle_gamma   90.00
#
_symmetry.space_group_name_H-M   'P 1'
#
loop_
_entity.id
_entity.type
_entity.pdbx_description
1 polymer ?
#
loop_
_entity_poly.entity_id
_entity_poly.type
_entity_poly.pdbx_seq_one_letter_code
_entity_poly.pdbx_strand_id
1 'polypeptide(L)'
;MKNLILPCLLAALVALSASAEQKIKKEKLQIVFLLGQSNMVGLADARTAEYLTEPAYVPPKEIVTKKSENFDWQNLYWQGARTFKGPQKYKDQLDALVQERRQSRMKWRQRVNGKRGPWREEWGAKPEGKGRGVMYPYLDAKAAEAGIYSRMDKIISSPDNEFSVEVAYDELLGRDAEIADEIKLVREHYLKDADATDFEAFRSALKENDMSKKPKSEIEAWRTKYAQLANEHVNLPIGKNVHVVAHGHVTGSEGEKNRYTTHGPLSVGFGGAVTTIGPEYGVGVALERMVDAPILLVKCSWGNTALSAAWRPPTLDGIETPKEKATREAWNEKMAAQAKAEGRTHTPRLAPEKRGNLSYCWSMTLPQIEKVLADPGKYHPDYDPEVGYEIAGTVWFQGYSDQGNPAYGELLVEQIKFIREKVGAPEMPFVAGTLGMASYKHMALGGDVNGGMIQAAQHPQMRGSVDVVNTAPYFPLELDMAINVRNNTEKESPEHEKAVAVLKRVTSNKGFHYHGSAKCFILMGDAMGRSLANLMNDGEPKIFEQLRCDVCE
;
A
#
# COMPACT_ATOMS: atom_id res chain seq x y z
N MET A 1 -46.30 -33.74 19.94
CA MET A 1 -46.01 -32.29 20.04
C MET A 1 -44.57 -32.12 19.56
N LYS A 2 -44.36 -31.80 18.28
CA LYS A 2 -43.94 -30.45 17.79
C LYS A 2 -42.59 -30.07 18.43
N ASN A 3 -41.45 -30.08 17.74
CA ASN A 3 -41.16 -29.17 16.62
C ASN A 3 -40.07 -29.69 15.66
N LEU A 4 -40.30 -29.37 14.39
CA LEU A 4 -39.39 -29.41 13.25
C LEU A 4 -38.09 -28.63 13.55
N ILE A 5 -36.95 -29.24 13.24
CA ILE A 5 -35.68 -28.52 13.04
C ILE A 5 -35.60 -28.19 11.55
N LEU A 6 -35.79 -26.91 11.22
CA LEU A 6 -35.57 -26.33 9.91
C LEU A 6 -34.07 -25.96 9.81
N PRO A 7 -33.32 -26.40 8.79
CA PRO A 7 -31.97 -25.88 8.59
C PRO A 7 -32.06 -24.51 7.91
N CYS A 8 -31.65 -23.47 8.63
CA CYS A 8 -31.43 -22.13 8.07
C CYS A 8 -30.27 -22.16 7.07
N LEU A 9 -30.60 -22.37 5.80
CA LEU A 9 -29.82 -21.86 4.67
C LEU A 9 -29.94 -20.33 4.67
N LEU A 10 -28.94 -19.62 5.19
CA LEU A 10 -28.75 -18.20 4.91
C LEU A 10 -27.43 -18.02 4.15
N ALA A 11 -27.42 -18.48 2.90
CA ALA A 11 -26.50 -17.96 1.90
C ALA A 11 -27.12 -16.64 1.39
N ALA A 12 -26.82 -15.52 2.04
CA ALA A 12 -27.05 -14.21 1.48
C ALA A 12 -25.89 -13.86 0.54
N LEU A 13 -25.82 -14.57 -0.59
CA LEU A 13 -25.14 -14.09 -1.79
C LEU A 13 -25.95 -12.88 -2.28
N VAL A 14 -25.51 -11.67 -1.92
CA VAL A 14 -25.92 -10.47 -2.64
C VAL A 14 -25.18 -10.50 -3.98
N ALA A 15 -25.73 -11.27 -4.92
CA ALA A 15 -25.43 -11.08 -6.33
C ALA A 15 -26.01 -9.72 -6.72
N LEU A 16 -25.15 -8.70 -6.82
CA LEU A 16 -25.50 -7.44 -7.46
C LEU A 16 -25.69 -7.70 -8.96
N SER A 17 -26.90 -8.11 -9.33
CA SER A 17 -27.39 -7.94 -10.69
C SER A 17 -27.44 -6.44 -10.99
N ALA A 18 -26.89 -6.03 -12.13
CA ALA A 18 -26.86 -4.67 -12.64
C ALA A 18 -28.28 -4.04 -12.75
N SER A 19 -28.82 -3.53 -11.66
CA SER A 19 -29.65 -2.33 -11.69
C SER A 19 -28.70 -1.15 -11.78
N ALA A 20 -28.92 -0.21 -12.69
CA ALA A 20 -28.19 1.07 -12.67
C ALA A 20 -28.33 1.66 -11.26
N GLU A 21 -27.27 1.59 -10.47
CA GLU A 21 -27.26 2.14 -9.12
C GLU A 21 -27.64 3.61 -9.25
N GLN A 22 -28.69 4.02 -8.55
CA GLN A 22 -29.10 5.43 -8.57
C GLN A 22 -27.96 6.22 -7.92
N LYS A 23 -27.32 7.07 -8.73
CA LYS A 23 -26.23 7.92 -8.23
C LYS A 23 -26.69 8.76 -7.04
N ILE A 24 -25.78 8.93 -6.09
CA ILE A 24 -25.92 9.85 -4.96
C ILE A 24 -26.00 11.26 -5.51
N LYS A 25 -27.17 11.88 -5.40
CA LYS A 25 -27.36 13.26 -5.88
C LYS A 25 -26.77 14.24 -4.87
N LYS A 26 -25.87 15.11 -5.34
CA LYS A 26 -25.35 16.24 -4.57
C LYS A 26 -25.41 17.49 -5.45
N GLU A 27 -25.77 18.62 -4.86
CA GLU A 27 -25.91 19.88 -5.63
C GLU A 27 -24.59 20.63 -5.72
N LYS A 28 -23.76 20.55 -4.68
CA LYS A 28 -22.50 21.30 -4.55
C LYS A 28 -21.32 20.56 -5.17
N LEU A 29 -20.27 21.31 -5.50
CA LEU A 29 -18.95 20.74 -5.78
C LEU A 29 -18.48 19.90 -4.60
N GLN A 30 -18.15 18.63 -4.86
CA GLN A 30 -17.68 17.68 -3.86
C GLN A 30 -16.15 17.70 -3.83
N ILE A 31 -15.54 18.25 -2.78
CA ILE A 31 -14.08 18.31 -2.62
C ILE A 31 -13.60 17.13 -1.78
N VAL A 32 -12.68 16.32 -2.32
CA VAL A 32 -12.13 15.13 -1.64
C VAL A 32 -10.61 15.26 -1.51
N PHE A 33 -10.08 15.12 -0.30
CA PHE A 33 -8.64 15.13 -0.06
C PHE A 33 -8.04 13.73 -0.23
N LEU A 34 -6.94 13.61 -0.98
CA LEU A 34 -6.20 12.36 -1.14
C LEU A 34 -4.79 12.53 -0.55
N LEU A 35 -4.58 12.00 0.65
CA LEU A 35 -3.37 12.25 1.44
C LEU A 35 -2.60 10.95 1.66
N GLY A 36 -1.27 11.02 1.69
CA GLY A 36 -0.48 9.86 2.10
C GLY A 36 0.95 9.85 1.60
N GLN A 37 1.56 8.67 1.68
CA GLN A 37 2.96 8.46 1.27
C GLN A 37 3.08 7.83 -0.13
N SER A 38 4.28 7.37 -0.49
CA SER A 38 4.66 6.55 -1.66
C SER A 38 3.56 5.77 -2.42
N ASN A 39 2.60 5.15 -1.73
CA ASN A 39 1.50 4.44 -2.39
C ASN A 39 0.46 5.41 -2.95
N MET A 40 0.03 6.42 -2.18
CA MET A 40 -0.80 7.53 -2.68
C MET A 40 -0.11 8.30 -3.82
N VAL A 41 1.23 8.38 -3.81
CA VAL A 41 1.98 9.00 -4.93
C VAL A 41 1.61 8.37 -6.28
N GLY A 42 1.44 7.05 -6.33
CA GLY A 42 1.10 6.35 -7.56
C GLY A 42 2.31 6.13 -8.47
N LEU A 43 2.72 4.88 -8.61
CA LEU A 43 3.94 4.52 -9.37
C LEU A 43 3.69 3.39 -10.38
N ALA A 44 2.42 3.13 -10.70
CA ALA A 44 2.01 2.18 -11.71
C ALA A 44 1.94 2.86 -13.07
N ASP A 45 2.75 2.42 -14.02
CA ASP A 45 2.64 2.87 -15.41
C ASP A 45 1.33 2.34 -16.01
N ALA A 46 0.58 3.21 -16.68
CA ALA A 46 -0.76 2.87 -17.20
C ALA A 46 -0.74 1.68 -18.17
N ARG A 47 0.37 1.41 -18.85
CA ARG A 47 0.50 0.23 -19.73
C ARG A 47 0.43 -1.09 -18.97
N THR A 48 0.70 -1.09 -17.66
CA THR A 48 0.55 -2.30 -16.82
C THR A 48 -0.91 -2.64 -16.52
N ALA A 49 -1.87 -1.78 -16.92
CA ALA A 49 -3.29 -2.07 -16.84
C ALA A 49 -3.69 -3.26 -17.74
N GLU A 50 -2.84 -3.64 -18.70
CA GLU A 50 -2.96 -4.88 -19.48
C GLU A 50 -3.15 -6.10 -18.58
N TYR A 51 -2.69 -6.08 -17.32
CA TYR A 51 -2.90 -7.20 -16.42
C TYR A 51 -4.36 -7.44 -16.01
N LEU A 52 -5.26 -6.50 -16.27
CA LEU A 52 -6.71 -6.71 -16.15
C LEU A 52 -7.29 -7.48 -17.35
N THR A 53 -6.53 -7.63 -18.44
CA THR A 53 -7.00 -8.33 -19.65
C THR A 53 -6.75 -9.83 -19.59
N GLU A 54 -5.86 -10.29 -18.70
CA GLU A 54 -5.40 -11.67 -18.57
C GLU A 54 -5.62 -12.24 -17.15
N PRO A 55 -5.71 -13.57 -16.98
CA PRO A 55 -5.69 -14.20 -15.67
C PRO A 55 -4.39 -13.92 -14.91
N ALA A 56 -4.44 -13.99 -13.57
CA ALA A 56 -3.25 -13.92 -12.74
C ALA A 56 -2.21 -14.99 -13.13
N TYR A 57 -0.93 -14.63 -12.99
CA TYR A 57 0.16 -15.58 -13.19
C TYR A 57 0.07 -16.74 -12.19
N VAL A 58 0.15 -17.97 -12.70
CA VAL A 58 0.20 -19.18 -11.87
C VAL A 58 1.67 -19.61 -11.72
N PRO A 59 2.31 -19.38 -10.57
CA PRO A 59 3.69 -19.83 -10.36
C PRO A 59 3.76 -21.36 -10.27
N PRO A 60 4.78 -22.00 -10.87
CA PRO A 60 4.97 -23.45 -10.76
C PRO A 60 5.15 -23.87 -9.30
N LYS A 61 4.25 -24.73 -8.82
CA LYS A 61 4.13 -25.12 -7.41
C LYS A 61 5.45 -25.67 -6.87
N GLU A 62 6.05 -26.61 -7.59
CA GLU A 62 7.28 -27.33 -7.25
C GLU A 62 8.50 -26.40 -7.13
N ILE A 63 8.44 -25.22 -7.76
CA ILE A 63 9.51 -24.22 -7.69
C ILE A 63 9.32 -23.35 -6.47
N VAL A 64 8.11 -22.81 -6.27
CA VAL A 64 7.89 -21.79 -5.24
C VAL A 64 7.70 -22.37 -3.85
N THR A 65 7.14 -23.58 -3.71
CA THR A 65 6.96 -24.23 -2.40
C THR A 65 8.22 -24.96 -1.93
N LYS A 66 9.14 -25.26 -2.84
CA LYS A 66 10.41 -25.92 -2.49
C LYS A 66 11.24 -25.04 -1.58
N LYS A 67 11.57 -25.56 -0.40
CA LYS A 67 12.51 -24.93 0.54
C LYS A 67 13.87 -24.72 -0.13
N SER A 68 14.32 -23.47 -0.24
CA SER A 68 15.69 -23.15 -0.63
C SER A 68 16.68 -23.48 0.50
N GLU A 69 17.93 -23.77 0.15
CA GLU A 69 18.99 -24.10 1.11
C GLU A 69 19.16 -23.01 2.19
N ASN A 70 19.17 -21.75 1.76
CA ASN A 70 19.32 -20.59 2.61
C ASN A 70 18.00 -19.83 2.76
N PHE A 71 17.84 -19.18 3.90
CA PHE A 71 16.69 -18.31 4.18
C PHE A 71 16.59 -17.16 3.16
N ASP A 72 15.46 -17.10 2.46
CA ASP A 72 15.11 -16.06 1.48
C ASP A 72 13.66 -15.62 1.64
N TRP A 73 13.43 -14.31 1.84
CA TRP A 73 12.07 -13.77 1.94
C TRP A 73 11.26 -13.89 0.64
N GLN A 74 11.93 -14.08 -0.51
CA GLN A 74 11.25 -14.30 -1.79
C GLN A 74 10.81 -15.75 -1.98
N ASN A 75 11.28 -16.69 -1.16
CA ASN A 75 10.88 -18.10 -1.22
C ASN A 75 9.64 -18.33 -0.34
N LEU A 76 8.60 -18.94 -0.90
CA LEU A 76 7.30 -19.08 -0.23
C LEU A 76 7.40 -19.87 1.08
N TYR A 77 8.23 -20.92 1.12
CA TYR A 77 8.46 -21.71 2.33
C TYR A 77 9.03 -20.85 3.47
N TRP A 78 10.08 -20.06 3.19
CA TRP A 78 10.72 -19.22 4.20
C TRP A 78 9.86 -18.02 4.64
N GLN A 79 8.86 -17.61 3.83
CA GLN A 79 7.85 -16.66 4.29
C GLN A 79 7.06 -17.18 5.50
N GLY A 80 7.01 -18.50 5.71
CA GLY A 80 6.45 -19.15 6.90
C GLY A 80 6.97 -18.58 8.22
N ALA A 81 8.20 -18.05 8.26
CA ALA A 81 8.72 -17.37 9.45
C ALA A 81 7.90 -16.12 9.85
N ARG A 82 7.33 -15.43 8.87
CA ARG A 82 6.46 -14.25 9.04
C ARG A 82 5.01 -14.65 9.15
N THR A 83 4.56 -15.60 8.33
CA THR A 83 3.15 -15.97 8.17
C THR A 83 2.69 -17.07 9.13
N PHE A 84 3.59 -17.61 9.96
CA PHE A 84 3.30 -18.64 10.95
C PHE A 84 1.99 -18.37 11.70
N LYS A 85 1.08 -19.35 11.65
CA LYS A 85 -0.19 -19.33 12.39
C LYS A 85 -0.19 -20.52 13.34
N GLY A 86 -0.12 -20.25 14.63
CA GLY A 86 -0.01 -21.27 15.67
C GLY A 86 0.32 -20.64 17.03
N PRO A 87 0.80 -21.43 18.01
CA PRO A 87 1.09 -20.93 19.36
C PRO A 87 2.07 -19.74 19.36
N GLN A 88 1.72 -18.67 20.08
CA GLN A 88 2.50 -17.42 20.14
C GLN A 88 3.98 -17.65 20.51
N LYS A 89 4.27 -18.60 21.40
CA LYS A 89 5.64 -18.97 21.79
C LYS A 89 6.53 -19.31 20.59
N TYR A 90 5.98 -19.92 19.54
CA TYR A 90 6.72 -20.29 18.33
C TYR A 90 6.93 -19.10 17.42
N LYS A 91 5.93 -18.21 17.32
CA LYS A 91 6.08 -16.94 16.61
C LYS A 91 7.19 -16.08 17.24
N ASP A 92 7.20 -15.97 18.57
CA ASP A 92 8.23 -15.22 19.31
C ASP A 92 9.64 -15.83 19.09
N GLN A 93 9.73 -17.17 19.08
CA GLN A 93 10.97 -17.88 18.76
C GLN A 93 11.43 -17.62 17.32
N LEU A 94 10.52 -17.63 16.35
CA LEU A 94 10.83 -17.29 14.95
C LEU A 94 11.33 -15.86 14.82
N ASP A 95 10.68 -14.90 15.49
CA ASP A 95 11.13 -13.50 15.47
C ASP A 95 12.51 -13.35 16.09
N ALA A 96 12.78 -14.04 17.21
CA ALA A 96 14.11 -14.09 17.81
C ALA A 96 15.17 -14.69 16.86
N LEU A 97 14.85 -15.78 16.15
CA LEU A 97 15.75 -16.41 15.18
C LEU A 97 16.00 -15.53 13.95
N VAL A 98 14.99 -14.78 13.48
CA VAL A 98 15.16 -13.79 12.41
C VAL A 98 16.09 -12.67 12.85
N GLN A 99 15.99 -12.21 14.11
CA GLN A 99 16.94 -11.23 14.65
C GLN A 99 18.34 -11.83 14.84
N GLU A 100 18.46 -13.06 15.32
CA GLU A 100 19.73 -13.78 15.45
C GLU A 100 20.41 -13.90 14.07
N ARG A 101 19.66 -14.23 13.02
CA ARG A 101 20.16 -14.23 11.63
C ARG A 101 20.72 -12.87 11.23
N ARG A 102 19.98 -11.78 11.49
CA ARG A 102 20.42 -10.41 11.18
C ARG A 102 21.72 -10.07 11.92
N GLN A 103 21.81 -10.41 13.19
CA GLN A 103 23.00 -10.19 14.01
C GLN A 103 24.20 -11.02 13.51
N SER A 104 23.99 -12.28 13.15
CA SER A 104 25.03 -13.14 12.55
C SER A 104 25.57 -12.53 11.25
N ARG A 105 24.69 -12.19 10.31
CA ARG A 105 25.07 -11.54 9.03
C ARG A 105 25.80 -10.21 9.26
N MET A 106 25.38 -9.42 10.24
CA MET A 106 26.06 -8.17 10.58
C MET A 106 27.47 -8.41 11.15
N LYS A 107 27.60 -9.34 12.11
CA LYS A 107 28.88 -9.71 12.73
C LYS A 107 29.89 -10.13 11.67
N TRP A 108 29.50 -11.03 10.78
CA TRP A 108 30.39 -11.56 9.74
C TRP A 108 30.74 -10.51 8.68
N ARG A 109 29.79 -9.64 8.30
CA ARG A 109 30.07 -8.48 7.43
C ARG A 109 31.10 -7.54 8.04
N GLN A 110 31.00 -7.25 9.35
CA GLN A 110 31.97 -6.41 10.05
C GLN A 110 33.37 -7.02 10.05
N ARG A 111 33.49 -8.34 10.22
CA ARG A 111 34.77 -9.07 10.15
C ARG A 111 35.40 -8.99 8.75
N VAL A 112 34.62 -9.27 7.70
CA VAL A 112 35.12 -9.20 6.31
C VAL A 112 35.64 -7.79 5.98
N ASN A 113 34.94 -6.76 6.47
CA ASN A 113 35.30 -5.35 6.29
C ASN A 113 36.40 -4.85 7.24
N GLY A 114 37.04 -5.72 8.04
CA GLY A 114 38.12 -5.35 8.96
C GLY A 114 37.69 -4.51 10.17
N LYS A 115 36.39 -4.29 10.40
CA LYS A 115 35.88 -3.51 11.54
C LYS A 115 36.09 -4.20 12.90
N ARG A 116 36.56 -5.44 12.90
CA ARG A 116 36.85 -6.26 14.10
C ARG A 116 38.31 -6.70 14.14
N GLY A 117 39.20 -5.92 13.55
CA GLY A 117 40.63 -6.24 13.42
C GLY A 117 40.96 -7.06 12.17
N PRO A 118 42.21 -7.52 12.04
CA PRO A 118 42.64 -8.33 10.90
C PRO A 118 41.86 -9.64 10.83
N TRP A 119 41.81 -10.23 9.62
CA TRP A 119 41.21 -11.55 9.43
C TRP A 119 41.94 -12.59 10.26
N ARG A 120 41.20 -13.54 10.83
CA ARG A 120 41.75 -14.62 11.65
C ARG A 120 41.50 -15.96 10.99
N GLU A 121 42.47 -16.86 11.06
CA GLU A 121 42.37 -18.19 10.47
C GLU A 121 41.20 -19.00 11.05
N GLU A 122 40.92 -18.84 12.35
CA GLU A 122 39.79 -19.44 13.06
C GLU A 122 38.40 -19.05 12.50
N TRP A 123 38.33 -18.03 11.64
CA TRP A 123 37.10 -17.59 10.97
C TRP A 123 36.84 -18.31 9.63
N GLY A 124 37.78 -19.16 9.21
CA GLY A 124 37.77 -19.87 7.94
C GLY A 124 38.28 -19.00 6.78
N ALA A 125 38.04 -19.47 5.55
CA ALA A 125 38.41 -18.75 4.35
C ALA A 125 37.68 -17.39 4.29
N LYS A 126 38.44 -16.33 4.02
CA LYS A 126 37.86 -15.01 3.76
C LYS A 126 37.19 -15.04 2.38
N PRO A 127 35.95 -14.54 2.24
CA PRO A 127 35.31 -14.48 0.93
C PRO A 127 36.13 -13.60 -0.01
N GLU A 128 36.46 -14.14 -1.18
CA GLU A 128 37.23 -13.45 -2.22
C GLU A 128 36.30 -12.68 -3.16
N GLY A 129 36.58 -11.41 -3.37
CA GLY A 129 35.81 -10.53 -4.25
C GLY A 129 34.96 -9.49 -3.52
N LYS A 130 34.16 -8.76 -4.29
CA LYS A 130 33.34 -7.64 -3.81
C LYS A 130 31.90 -7.79 -4.30
N GLY A 131 30.98 -7.08 -3.65
CA GLY A 131 29.59 -7.00 -4.08
C GLY A 131 28.68 -8.04 -3.43
N ARG A 132 27.37 -7.95 -3.75
CA ARG A 132 26.32 -8.75 -3.09
C ARG A 132 26.39 -10.23 -3.45
N GLY A 133 26.77 -10.57 -4.68
CA GLY A 133 26.85 -11.96 -5.16
C GLY A 133 27.88 -12.83 -4.44
N VAL A 134 28.98 -12.23 -3.96
CA VAL A 134 29.97 -12.92 -3.11
C VAL A 134 29.55 -12.86 -1.64
N MET A 135 29.18 -11.67 -1.17
CA MET A 135 28.96 -11.45 0.25
C MET A 135 27.73 -12.16 0.79
N TYR A 136 26.61 -12.20 0.05
CA TYR A 136 25.36 -12.71 0.60
C TYR A 136 25.44 -14.23 0.84
N PRO A 137 25.87 -15.07 -0.13
CA PRO A 137 26.05 -16.50 0.10
C PRO A 137 26.99 -16.79 1.28
N TYR A 138 28.11 -16.07 1.39
CA TYR A 138 29.02 -16.23 2.53
C TYR A 138 28.33 -15.95 3.88
N LEU A 139 27.58 -14.85 3.97
CA LEU A 139 26.88 -14.48 5.20
C LEU A 139 25.73 -15.44 5.53
N ASP A 140 25.08 -16.02 4.52
CA ASP A 140 24.03 -17.03 4.70
C ASP A 140 24.62 -18.37 5.14
N ALA A 141 25.74 -18.82 4.55
CA ALA A 141 26.48 -19.99 5.00
C ALA A 141 26.89 -19.87 6.48
N LYS A 142 27.37 -18.69 6.90
CA LYS A 142 27.70 -18.45 8.32
C LYS A 142 26.50 -18.47 9.27
N ALA A 143 25.31 -18.13 8.79
CA ALA A 143 24.09 -18.28 9.59
C ALA A 143 23.60 -19.73 9.61
N ALA A 144 23.79 -20.48 8.52
CA ALA A 144 23.53 -21.91 8.44
C ALA A 144 24.46 -22.71 9.36
N GLU A 145 25.78 -22.44 9.36
CA GLU A 145 26.78 -23.02 10.28
C GLU A 145 26.38 -22.83 11.76
N ALA A 146 25.74 -21.70 12.09
CA ALA A 146 25.25 -21.41 13.43
C ALA A 146 23.93 -22.14 13.78
N GLY A 147 23.41 -22.99 12.89
CA GLY A 147 22.17 -23.75 13.09
C GLY A 147 20.89 -22.90 13.07
N ILE A 148 20.97 -21.64 12.62
CA ILE A 148 19.82 -20.72 12.66
C ILE A 148 18.69 -21.24 11.75
N TYR A 149 19.03 -21.64 10.52
CA TYR A 149 18.01 -22.08 9.54
C TYR A 149 17.37 -23.40 9.93
N SER A 150 18.13 -24.36 10.49
CA SER A 150 17.57 -25.62 11.00
C SER A 150 16.59 -25.38 12.15
N ARG A 151 16.87 -24.43 13.05
CA ARG A 151 15.95 -24.07 14.14
C ARG A 151 14.68 -23.39 13.62
N MET A 152 14.80 -22.52 12.62
CA MET A 152 13.63 -21.92 11.96
C MET A 152 12.78 -22.97 11.25
N ASP A 153 13.43 -23.86 10.50
CA ASP A 153 12.79 -24.95 9.75
C ASP A 153 11.95 -25.87 10.66
N LYS A 154 12.46 -26.24 11.83
CA LYS A 154 11.73 -27.04 12.83
C LYS A 154 10.42 -26.41 13.29
N ILE A 155 10.36 -25.08 13.33
CA ILE A 155 9.14 -24.37 13.74
C ILE A 155 8.21 -24.21 12.54
N ILE A 156 8.72 -23.78 11.38
CA ILE A 156 7.92 -23.56 10.16
C ILE A 156 7.23 -24.84 9.70
N SER A 157 7.94 -25.97 9.77
CA SER A 157 7.43 -27.31 9.42
C SER A 157 6.70 -28.01 10.56
N SER A 158 6.52 -27.35 11.71
CA SER A 158 5.78 -27.93 12.82
C SER A 158 4.34 -28.22 12.41
N PRO A 159 3.73 -29.34 12.85
CA PRO A 159 2.30 -29.56 12.68
C PRO A 159 1.44 -28.50 13.39
N ASP A 160 2.01 -27.76 14.34
CA ASP A 160 1.36 -26.62 15.00
C ASP A 160 1.26 -25.37 14.11
N ASN A 161 1.90 -25.37 12.92
CA ASN A 161 1.73 -24.30 11.94
C ASN A 161 0.53 -24.60 11.04
N GLU A 162 -0.61 -23.97 11.35
CA GLU A 162 -1.84 -24.05 10.57
C GLU A 162 -1.72 -23.39 9.19
N PHE A 163 -0.70 -22.54 8.99
CA PHE A 163 -0.45 -21.83 7.73
C PHE A 163 0.82 -22.35 7.07
N SER A 164 0.73 -23.58 6.56
CA SER A 164 1.82 -24.23 5.84
C SER A 164 2.12 -23.55 4.50
N VAL A 165 3.24 -23.91 3.87
CA VAL A 165 3.58 -23.43 2.52
C VAL A 165 2.53 -23.82 1.47
N GLU A 166 1.86 -24.96 1.68
CA GLU A 166 0.80 -25.46 0.79
C GLU A 166 -0.46 -24.59 0.94
N VAL A 167 -0.87 -24.29 2.16
CA VAL A 167 -2.00 -23.37 2.44
C VAL A 167 -1.71 -21.98 1.89
N ALA A 168 -0.48 -21.48 2.05
CA ALA A 168 -0.06 -20.21 1.49
C ALA A 168 -0.12 -20.19 -0.05
N TYR A 169 0.26 -21.30 -0.70
CA TYR A 169 0.16 -21.45 -2.15
C TYR A 169 -1.30 -21.53 -2.63
N ASP A 170 -2.15 -22.26 -1.92
CA ASP A 170 -3.56 -22.38 -2.29
C ASP A 170 -4.29 -21.05 -2.12
N GLU A 171 -4.05 -20.31 -1.02
CA GLU A 171 -4.59 -18.96 -0.84
C GLU A 171 -4.07 -18.00 -1.92
N LEU A 172 -2.78 -18.10 -2.31
CA LEU A 172 -2.21 -17.33 -3.41
C LEU A 172 -2.95 -17.56 -4.75
N LEU A 173 -3.33 -18.79 -5.06
CA LEU A 173 -4.05 -19.10 -6.29
C LEU A 173 -5.52 -18.67 -6.25
N GLY A 174 -6.14 -18.63 -5.06
CA GLY A 174 -7.55 -18.26 -4.89
C GLY A 174 -7.83 -16.75 -4.93
N ARG A 175 -6.82 -15.90 -4.88
CA ARG A 175 -6.97 -14.45 -4.63
C ARG A 175 -7.89 -13.74 -5.62
N ASP A 176 -7.65 -13.93 -6.91
CA ASP A 176 -8.46 -13.28 -7.96
C ASP A 176 -9.91 -13.78 -7.96
N ALA A 177 -10.16 -15.02 -7.53
CA ALA A 177 -11.52 -15.55 -7.44
C ALA A 177 -12.33 -14.88 -6.33
N GLU A 178 -11.68 -14.47 -5.23
CA GLU A 178 -12.34 -13.77 -4.10
C GLU A 178 -12.80 -12.36 -4.45
N ILE A 179 -12.15 -11.74 -5.45
CA ILE A 179 -12.43 -10.37 -5.91
C ILE A 179 -12.87 -10.34 -7.38
N ALA A 180 -13.42 -11.45 -7.88
CA ALA A 180 -13.76 -11.61 -9.29
C ALA A 180 -14.76 -10.55 -9.76
N ASP A 181 -15.73 -10.20 -8.90
CA ASP A 181 -16.72 -9.17 -9.19
C ASP A 181 -16.09 -7.78 -9.26
N GLU A 182 -15.14 -7.43 -8.37
CA GLU A 182 -14.39 -6.17 -8.48
C GLU A 182 -13.48 -6.12 -9.71
N ILE A 183 -12.81 -7.22 -10.06
CA ILE A 183 -12.00 -7.30 -11.28
C ILE A 183 -12.89 -7.09 -12.51
N LYS A 184 -14.06 -7.73 -12.55
CA LYS A 184 -15.03 -7.56 -13.62
C LYS A 184 -15.53 -6.11 -13.71
N LEU A 185 -15.95 -5.53 -12.59
CA LEU A 185 -16.42 -4.15 -12.50
C LEU A 185 -15.35 -3.16 -13.00
N VAL A 186 -14.11 -3.31 -12.51
CA VAL A 186 -12.99 -2.47 -12.95
C VAL A 186 -12.69 -2.69 -14.43
N ARG A 187 -12.70 -3.93 -14.93
CA ARG A 187 -12.47 -4.17 -16.36
C ARG A 187 -13.53 -3.49 -17.22
N GLU A 188 -14.81 -3.64 -16.87
CA GLU A 188 -15.94 -3.02 -17.58
C GLU A 188 -15.82 -1.49 -17.66
N HIS A 189 -15.40 -0.84 -16.57
CA HIS A 189 -15.32 0.62 -16.51
C HIS A 189 -14.01 1.22 -17.02
N TYR A 190 -12.89 0.50 -16.94
CA TYR A 190 -11.57 1.05 -17.28
C TYR A 190 -11.04 0.60 -18.63
N LEU A 191 -11.37 -0.61 -19.08
CA LEU A 191 -10.84 -1.19 -20.31
C LEU A 191 -11.94 -1.58 -21.30
N LYS A 192 -13.18 -1.76 -20.82
CA LYS A 192 -14.30 -2.32 -21.60
C LYS A 192 -13.91 -3.65 -22.23
N ASP A 193 -13.92 -3.72 -23.54
CA ASP A 193 -13.57 -4.86 -24.39
C ASP A 193 -12.08 -4.91 -24.78
N ALA A 194 -11.26 -3.96 -24.31
CA ALA A 194 -9.85 -3.91 -24.70
C ALA A 194 -9.07 -5.19 -24.33
N ASP A 195 -8.17 -5.60 -25.23
CA ASP A 195 -7.34 -6.80 -25.10
C ASP A 195 -5.84 -6.51 -25.32
N ALA A 196 -5.02 -7.56 -25.42
CA ALA A 196 -3.57 -7.42 -25.60
C ALA A 196 -3.19 -6.74 -26.93
N THR A 197 -3.98 -6.91 -27.99
CA THR A 197 -3.76 -6.25 -29.29
C THR A 197 -3.98 -4.73 -29.18
N ASP A 198 -4.98 -4.31 -28.41
CA ASP A 198 -5.22 -2.89 -28.12
C ASP A 198 -4.07 -2.25 -27.34
N PHE A 199 -3.49 -2.97 -26.37
CA PHE A 199 -2.31 -2.49 -25.64
C PHE A 199 -1.06 -2.40 -26.54
N GLU A 200 -0.92 -3.27 -27.54
CA GLU A 200 0.14 -3.13 -28.53
C GLU A 200 -0.08 -1.95 -29.48
N ALA A 201 -1.32 -1.71 -29.90
CA ALA A 201 -1.69 -0.51 -30.64
C ALA A 201 -1.40 0.76 -29.83
N PHE A 202 -1.72 0.77 -28.54
CA PHE A 202 -1.40 1.87 -27.64
C PHE A 202 0.12 2.13 -27.56
N ARG A 203 0.94 1.09 -27.39
CA ARG A 203 2.41 1.22 -27.39
C ARG A 203 2.94 1.77 -28.72
N SER A 204 2.36 1.33 -29.84
CA SER A 204 2.73 1.81 -31.18
C SER A 204 2.39 3.28 -31.35
N ALA A 205 1.18 3.69 -30.96
CA ALA A 205 0.76 5.09 -31.00
C ALA A 205 1.63 5.99 -30.11
N LEU A 206 2.02 5.52 -28.92
CA LEU A 206 2.98 6.24 -28.06
C LEU A 206 4.33 6.44 -28.75
N LYS A 207 4.81 5.44 -29.50
CA LYS A 207 6.07 5.53 -30.23
C LYS A 207 5.97 6.51 -31.41
N GLU A 208 4.88 6.46 -32.16
CA GLU A 208 4.60 7.36 -33.30
C GLU A 208 4.45 8.83 -32.89
N ASN A 209 3.98 9.08 -31.67
CA ASN A 209 3.83 10.42 -31.10
C ASN A 209 5.05 10.86 -30.24
N ASP A 210 6.20 10.17 -30.33
CA ASP A 210 7.43 10.46 -29.57
C ASP A 210 7.26 10.45 -28.03
N MET A 211 6.27 9.70 -27.52
CA MET A 211 5.91 9.63 -26.10
C MET A 211 6.60 8.49 -25.34
N SER A 212 7.73 7.99 -25.86
CA SER A 212 8.51 6.92 -25.23
C SER A 212 9.45 7.42 -24.12
N LYS A 213 9.69 8.73 -24.03
CA LYS A 213 10.60 9.37 -23.08
C LYS A 213 9.85 10.37 -22.21
N LYS A 214 10.37 10.59 -20.99
CA LYS A 214 9.84 11.60 -20.07
C LYS A 214 9.92 13.01 -20.70
N PRO A 215 8.84 13.80 -20.69
CA PRO A 215 8.87 15.17 -21.20
C PRO A 215 9.78 16.06 -20.35
N LYS A 216 10.43 17.03 -21.00
CA LYS A 216 11.26 18.05 -20.33
C LYS A 216 10.56 19.42 -20.21
N SER A 217 9.58 19.68 -21.05
CA SER A 217 8.75 20.90 -21.12
C SER A 217 7.35 20.50 -21.58
N GLU A 218 6.39 21.44 -21.57
CA GLU A 218 5.00 21.20 -22.00
C GLU A 218 4.36 20.00 -21.28
N ILE A 219 4.64 19.86 -19.97
CA ILE A 219 4.30 18.67 -19.18
C ILE A 219 2.79 18.40 -19.22
N GLU A 220 1.98 19.44 -19.06
CA GLU A 220 0.52 19.35 -19.07
C GLU A 220 -0.02 18.96 -20.45
N ALA A 221 0.48 19.55 -21.53
CA ALA A 221 0.08 19.19 -22.89
C ALA A 221 0.48 17.75 -23.23
N TRP A 222 1.67 17.33 -22.82
CA TRP A 222 2.13 15.95 -22.95
C TRP A 222 1.23 15.00 -22.17
N ARG A 223 0.87 15.32 -20.92
CA ARG A 223 -0.06 14.52 -20.11
C ARG A 223 -1.40 14.35 -20.80
N THR A 224 -1.98 15.45 -21.29
CA THR A 224 -3.26 15.43 -22.02
C THR A 224 -3.19 14.53 -23.25
N LYS A 225 -2.14 14.63 -24.06
CA LYS A 225 -1.98 13.77 -25.23
C LYS A 225 -1.79 12.29 -24.85
N TYR A 226 -1.05 12.00 -23.78
CA TYR A 226 -0.87 10.62 -23.30
C TYR A 226 -2.20 10.02 -22.84
N ALA A 227 -2.97 10.78 -22.05
CA ALA A 227 -4.28 10.37 -21.58
C ALA A 227 -5.26 10.15 -22.74
N GLN A 228 -5.24 11.00 -23.77
CA GLN A 228 -6.03 10.81 -24.99
C GLN A 228 -5.68 9.49 -25.68
N LEU A 229 -4.39 9.22 -25.93
CA LEU A 229 -3.98 7.95 -26.55
C LEU A 229 -4.35 6.74 -25.68
N ALA A 230 -4.21 6.84 -24.36
CA ALA A 230 -4.62 5.79 -23.44
C ALA A 230 -6.14 5.53 -23.50
N ASN A 231 -6.93 6.59 -23.60
CA ASN A 231 -8.38 6.49 -23.75
C ASN A 231 -8.79 5.91 -25.12
N GLU A 232 -8.20 6.43 -26.20
CA GLU A 232 -8.49 6.04 -27.58
C GLU A 232 -8.17 4.57 -27.85
N HIS A 233 -7.04 4.08 -27.33
CA HIS A 233 -6.57 2.73 -27.63
C HIS A 233 -6.98 1.68 -26.60
N VAL A 234 -7.04 2.01 -25.32
CA VAL A 234 -7.31 1.01 -24.25
C VAL A 234 -8.42 1.44 -23.29
N ASN A 235 -9.25 2.41 -23.69
CA ASN A 235 -10.43 2.88 -22.96
C ASN A 235 -10.18 3.47 -21.57
N LEU A 236 -8.92 3.69 -21.16
CA LEU A 236 -8.62 4.26 -19.84
C LEU A 236 -9.33 5.61 -19.66
N PRO A 237 -10.25 5.76 -18.69
CA PRO A 237 -11.13 6.93 -18.59
C PRO A 237 -10.40 8.26 -18.41
N ILE A 238 -11.00 9.31 -18.98
CA ILE A 238 -10.75 10.70 -18.61
C ILE A 238 -12.03 11.19 -17.93
N GLY A 239 -11.89 11.72 -16.72
CA GLY A 239 -13.00 12.22 -15.92
C GLY A 239 -13.75 13.31 -16.66
N LYS A 240 -15.08 13.18 -16.70
CA LYS A 240 -16.00 14.16 -17.28
C LYS A 240 -16.35 15.22 -16.25
N ASN A 241 -16.68 14.78 -15.05
CA ASN A 241 -17.10 15.62 -13.92
C ASN A 241 -16.13 15.52 -12.74
N VAL A 242 -14.93 14.96 -12.96
CA VAL A 242 -13.91 14.79 -11.93
C VAL A 242 -12.62 15.46 -12.36
N HIS A 243 -12.21 16.47 -11.59
CA HIS A 243 -10.93 17.14 -11.74
C HIS A 243 -10.02 16.82 -10.55
N VAL A 244 -8.72 16.97 -10.74
CA VAL A 244 -7.73 16.75 -9.70
C VAL A 244 -6.72 17.89 -9.66
N VAL A 245 -6.36 18.30 -8.45
CA VAL A 245 -5.17 19.09 -8.15
C VAL A 245 -4.20 18.18 -7.40
N ALA A 246 -3.06 17.90 -7.99
CA ALA A 246 -2.02 17.08 -7.39
C ALA A 246 -0.82 17.94 -6.96
N HIS A 247 -0.38 17.76 -5.72
CA HIS A 247 0.76 18.44 -5.13
C HIS A 247 1.73 17.45 -4.46
N GLY A 248 3.04 17.70 -4.60
CA GLY A 248 4.11 16.92 -3.97
C GLY A 248 4.94 16.11 -4.97
N HIS A 249 5.04 14.79 -4.75
CA HIS A 249 5.71 13.85 -5.66
C HIS A 249 4.83 13.57 -6.89
N VAL A 250 4.66 14.58 -7.74
CA VAL A 250 3.98 14.49 -9.04
C VAL A 250 4.89 15.12 -10.10
N THR A 251 4.73 14.76 -11.37
CA THR A 251 5.38 15.51 -12.45
C THR A 251 4.44 16.62 -12.92
N GLY A 252 4.84 17.89 -12.75
CA GLY A 252 4.08 19.09 -13.12
C GLY A 252 5.01 20.25 -13.49
N SER A 253 4.46 21.32 -14.06
CA SER A 253 5.23 22.51 -14.46
C SER A 253 5.39 23.57 -13.36
N GLU A 254 4.55 23.59 -12.33
CA GLU A 254 4.66 24.51 -11.20
C GLU A 254 5.44 23.89 -10.04
N GLY A 255 6.43 24.59 -9.48
CA GLY A 255 7.18 24.17 -8.27
C GLY A 255 8.55 23.53 -8.55
N GLU A 256 9.24 23.09 -7.49
CA GLU A 256 10.55 22.44 -7.58
C GLU A 256 10.78 21.38 -6.48
N LYS A 257 11.80 20.52 -6.64
CA LYS A 257 12.30 19.59 -5.60
C LYS A 257 11.20 18.74 -4.93
N ASN A 258 10.35 18.13 -5.75
CA ASN A 258 9.22 17.30 -5.32
C ASN A 258 8.13 18.08 -4.54
N ARG A 259 7.99 19.36 -4.85
CA ARG A 259 6.86 20.23 -4.47
C ARG A 259 6.15 20.71 -5.73
N TYR A 260 5.94 19.80 -6.67
CA TYR A 260 5.30 20.14 -7.92
C TYR A 260 3.79 20.22 -7.73
N THR A 261 3.15 21.13 -8.45
CA THR A 261 1.69 21.22 -8.56
C THR A 261 1.29 21.05 -10.02
N THR A 262 0.22 20.32 -10.25
CA THR A 262 -0.43 20.21 -11.55
C THR A 262 -1.91 19.90 -11.37
N HIS A 263 -2.74 20.26 -12.34
CA HIS A 263 -4.18 20.05 -12.25
C HIS A 263 -4.83 19.85 -13.62
N GLY A 264 -6.05 19.33 -13.63
CA GLY A 264 -6.86 19.11 -14.84
C GLY A 264 -7.91 18.01 -14.64
N PRO A 265 -8.59 17.58 -15.72
CA PRO A 265 -9.48 16.44 -15.68
C PRO A 265 -8.74 15.19 -15.19
N LEU A 266 -9.36 14.43 -14.29
CA LEU A 266 -8.77 13.20 -13.78
C LEU A 266 -8.46 12.25 -14.94
N SER A 267 -7.21 11.84 -15.05
CA SER A 267 -6.74 10.99 -16.15
C SER A 267 -5.44 10.29 -15.73
N VAL A 268 -4.85 9.52 -16.65
CA VAL A 268 -3.49 9.04 -16.47
C VAL A 268 -2.51 10.22 -16.33
N GLY A 269 -1.54 10.10 -15.42
CA GLY A 269 -0.42 11.04 -15.31
C GLY A 269 -0.46 12.00 -14.13
N PHE A 270 -1.36 11.76 -13.16
CA PHE A 270 -1.35 12.39 -11.84
C PHE A 270 -0.67 11.53 -10.75
N GLY A 271 0.01 10.45 -11.16
CA GLY A 271 0.97 9.72 -10.34
C GLY A 271 2.35 10.42 -10.24
N GLY A 272 3.37 9.69 -9.80
CA GLY A 272 4.75 10.19 -9.69
C GLY A 272 5.40 10.60 -11.02
N ALA A 273 4.89 10.09 -12.13
CA ALA A 273 5.25 10.44 -13.50
C ALA A 273 4.00 10.65 -14.39
N VAL A 274 4.19 11.34 -15.52
CA VAL A 274 3.14 11.64 -16.51
C VAL A 274 2.52 10.41 -17.18
N THR A 275 3.12 9.22 -17.04
CA THR A 275 2.56 7.94 -17.53
C THR A 275 1.97 7.08 -16.43
N THR A 276 2.05 7.54 -15.18
CA THR A 276 1.70 6.73 -14.02
C THR A 276 0.41 7.17 -13.38
N ILE A 277 -0.24 6.20 -12.75
CA ILE A 277 -1.41 6.36 -11.91
C ILE A 277 -1.09 5.91 -10.48
N GLY A 278 -1.84 6.45 -9.54
CA GLY A 278 -1.99 5.92 -8.21
C GLY A 278 -3.45 5.63 -7.87
N PRO A 279 -3.75 5.48 -6.58
CA PRO A 279 -5.11 5.26 -6.11
C PRO A 279 -6.05 6.42 -6.46
N GLU A 280 -5.55 7.63 -6.73
CA GLU A 280 -6.39 8.77 -7.12
C GLU A 280 -7.23 8.48 -8.37
N TYR A 281 -6.69 7.70 -9.30
CA TYR A 281 -7.36 7.34 -10.53
C TYR A 281 -8.50 6.36 -10.27
N GLY A 282 -8.26 5.39 -9.38
CA GLY A 282 -9.28 4.47 -8.87
C GLY A 282 -10.41 5.21 -8.14
N VAL A 283 -10.03 6.03 -7.15
CA VAL A 283 -10.96 6.76 -6.29
C VAL A 283 -11.87 7.67 -7.11
N GLY A 284 -11.30 8.50 -7.97
CA GLY A 284 -12.11 9.50 -8.68
C GLY A 284 -13.04 8.90 -9.73
N VAL A 285 -12.62 7.87 -10.47
CA VAL A 285 -13.51 7.18 -11.41
C VAL A 285 -14.64 6.45 -10.66
N ALA A 286 -14.36 5.84 -9.52
CA ALA A 286 -15.42 5.25 -8.69
C ALA A 286 -16.42 6.30 -8.19
N LEU A 287 -15.95 7.45 -7.73
CA LEU A 287 -16.82 8.56 -7.33
C LEU A 287 -17.66 9.09 -8.51
N GLU A 288 -17.09 9.24 -9.71
CA GLU A 288 -17.83 9.67 -10.90
C GLU A 288 -19.00 8.74 -11.26
N ARG A 289 -18.83 7.43 -11.04
CA ARG A 289 -19.88 6.43 -11.27
C ARG A 289 -21.00 6.54 -10.24
N MET A 290 -20.66 6.87 -8.99
CA MET A 290 -21.58 6.75 -7.85
C MET A 290 -22.20 8.08 -7.41
N VAL A 291 -21.59 9.22 -7.75
CA VAL A 291 -22.03 10.56 -7.31
C VAL A 291 -22.40 11.39 -8.54
N ASP A 292 -23.58 11.98 -8.50
CA ASP A 292 -24.11 12.88 -9.53
C ASP A 292 -23.87 14.34 -9.11
N ALA A 293 -22.60 14.76 -9.20
CA ALA A 293 -22.12 16.11 -8.89
C ALA A 293 -20.73 16.36 -9.49
N PRO A 294 -20.30 17.61 -9.64
CA PRO A 294 -18.89 17.91 -9.91
C PRO A 294 -18.01 17.50 -8.72
N ILE A 295 -16.84 16.93 -9.00
CA ILE A 295 -15.92 16.39 -7.98
C ILE A 295 -14.52 16.97 -8.20
N LEU A 296 -13.93 17.52 -7.14
CA LEU A 296 -12.56 18.00 -7.14
C LEU A 296 -11.70 17.20 -6.15
N LEU A 297 -10.74 16.45 -6.67
CA LEU A 297 -9.75 15.75 -5.86
C LEU A 297 -8.58 16.68 -5.54
N VAL A 298 -8.18 16.75 -4.27
CA VAL A 298 -7.00 17.50 -3.82
C VAL A 298 -5.99 16.50 -3.26
N LYS A 299 -5.05 16.09 -4.11
CA LYS A 299 -4.03 15.08 -3.79
C LYS A 299 -2.76 15.73 -3.27
N CYS A 300 -2.32 15.35 -2.07
CA CYS A 300 -1.03 15.75 -1.50
C CYS A 300 -0.27 14.50 -1.03
N SER A 301 0.85 14.17 -1.69
CA SER A 301 1.56 12.92 -1.39
C SER A 301 3.08 12.97 -1.61
N TRP A 302 3.81 12.26 -0.75
CA TRP A 302 5.29 12.23 -0.77
C TRP A 302 5.85 10.86 -0.41
N GLY A 303 6.91 10.45 -1.10
CA GLY A 303 7.59 9.19 -0.80
C GLY A 303 8.27 9.18 0.58
N ASN A 304 8.30 8.02 1.25
CA ASN A 304 9.03 7.80 2.51
C ASN A 304 8.67 8.77 3.65
N THR A 305 7.37 8.94 3.91
CA THR A 305 6.86 9.86 4.93
C THR A 305 6.05 9.11 5.98
N ALA A 306 6.40 9.33 7.26
CA ALA A 306 5.75 8.69 8.41
C ALA A 306 4.71 9.60 9.06
N LEU A 307 3.62 9.03 9.57
CA LEU A 307 2.62 9.68 10.41
C LEU A 307 3.21 10.15 11.75
N SER A 308 4.11 9.37 12.34
CA SER A 308 4.84 9.77 13.55
C SER A 308 5.77 10.98 13.37
N ALA A 309 6.09 11.37 12.13
CA ALA A 309 7.04 12.44 11.84
C ALA A 309 6.56 13.43 10.76
N ALA A 310 6.71 13.11 9.48
CA ALA A 310 6.47 14.03 8.37
C ALA A 310 5.00 14.47 8.24
N TRP A 311 4.07 13.61 8.63
CA TRP A 311 2.63 13.86 8.66
C TRP A 311 2.08 14.08 10.08
N ARG A 312 2.96 14.23 11.08
CA ARG A 312 2.54 14.40 12.48
C ARG A 312 1.65 15.63 12.60
N PRO A 313 0.41 15.50 13.09
CA PRO A 313 -0.51 16.62 13.17
C PRO A 313 0.04 17.72 14.11
N PRO A 314 -0.16 19.01 13.80
CA PRO A 314 0.33 20.12 14.65
C PRO A 314 -0.23 20.11 16.07
N THR A 315 -1.40 19.50 16.29
CA THR A 315 -1.98 19.28 17.64
C THR A 315 -1.09 18.43 18.55
N LEU A 316 -0.15 17.68 17.97
CA LEU A 316 0.83 16.85 18.69
C LEU A 316 2.25 17.46 18.72
N ASP A 317 2.39 18.77 18.49
CA ASP A 317 3.67 19.47 18.65
C ASP A 317 4.06 19.56 20.14
N GLY A 318 5.16 18.88 20.50
CA GLY A 318 5.60 18.76 21.89
C GLY A 318 4.74 17.84 22.77
N ILE A 319 3.82 17.06 22.17
CA ILE A 319 2.91 16.17 22.90
C ILE A 319 3.09 14.75 22.39
N GLU A 320 3.23 13.79 23.31
CA GLU A 320 3.20 12.35 23.02
C GLU A 320 1.78 11.82 23.17
N THR A 321 1.44 10.86 22.32
CA THR A 321 0.31 9.98 22.58
C THR A 321 0.59 9.08 23.80
N PRO A 322 -0.45 8.51 24.45
CA PRO A 322 -0.27 7.58 25.55
C PRO A 322 0.70 6.42 25.22
N LYS A 323 0.60 5.82 24.03
CA LYS A 323 1.49 4.74 23.61
C LYS A 323 2.93 5.21 23.35
N GLU A 324 3.12 6.40 22.78
CA GLU A 324 4.47 6.97 22.61
C GLU A 324 5.16 7.19 23.96
N LYS A 325 4.43 7.79 24.93
CA LYS A 325 4.92 8.00 26.29
C LYS A 325 5.32 6.69 26.96
N ALA A 326 4.44 5.70 26.94
CA ALA A 326 4.71 4.38 27.53
C ALA A 326 5.93 3.71 26.89
N THR A 327 6.04 3.79 25.55
CA THR A 327 7.18 3.23 24.81
C THR A 327 8.50 3.89 25.18
N ARG A 328 8.51 5.22 25.32
CA ARG A 328 9.69 5.98 25.74
C ARG A 328 10.12 5.63 27.16
N GLU A 329 9.17 5.57 28.09
CA GLU A 329 9.43 5.26 29.50
C GLU A 329 9.99 3.83 29.67
N ALA A 330 9.35 2.84 29.03
CA ALA A 330 9.83 1.46 29.03
C ALA A 330 11.23 1.32 28.39
N TRP A 331 11.52 2.08 27.33
CA TRP A 331 12.85 2.09 26.72
C TRP A 331 13.91 2.68 27.65
N ASN A 332 13.60 3.80 28.32
CA ASN A 332 14.51 4.44 29.28
C ASN A 332 14.83 3.49 30.45
N GLU A 333 13.81 2.81 30.99
CA GLU A 333 14.00 1.82 32.06
C GLU A 333 14.92 0.66 31.60
N LYS A 334 14.62 0.08 30.43
CA LYS A 334 15.43 -1.00 29.85
C LYS A 334 16.89 -0.59 29.64
N MET A 335 17.12 0.60 29.08
CA MET A 335 18.47 1.08 28.81
C MET A 335 19.22 1.49 30.08
N ALA A 336 18.53 2.02 31.09
CA ALA A 336 19.12 2.28 32.40
C ALA A 336 19.59 0.98 33.07
N ALA A 337 18.77 -0.08 33.03
CA ALA A 337 19.14 -1.40 33.54
C ALA A 337 20.37 -1.98 32.80
N GLN A 338 20.38 -1.89 31.45
CA GLN A 338 21.53 -2.33 30.65
C GLN A 338 22.80 -1.52 30.95
N ALA A 339 22.70 -0.20 31.02
CA ALA A 339 23.86 0.65 31.31
C ALA A 339 24.43 0.36 32.70
N LYS A 340 23.57 0.16 33.71
CA LYS A 340 23.98 -0.25 35.06
C LYS A 340 24.75 -1.58 35.05
N ALA A 341 24.26 -2.59 34.34
CA ALA A 341 24.93 -3.88 34.21
C ALA A 341 26.30 -3.78 33.53
N GLU A 342 26.49 -2.80 32.64
CA GLU A 342 27.74 -2.55 31.93
C GLU A 342 28.65 -1.49 32.60
N GLY A 343 28.28 -0.99 33.79
CA GLY A 343 29.04 0.04 34.50
C GLY A 343 29.07 1.41 33.79
N ARG A 344 28.06 1.70 32.96
CA ARG A 344 27.92 2.95 32.20
C ARG A 344 26.76 3.80 32.72
N THR A 345 26.82 5.10 32.52
CA THR A 345 25.71 6.03 32.79
C THR A 345 24.73 6.05 31.61
N HIS A 346 23.42 6.06 31.88
CA HIS A 346 22.38 6.23 30.87
C HIS A 346 21.79 7.64 30.92
N THR A 347 21.69 8.31 29.77
CA THR A 347 20.93 9.55 29.60
C THR A 347 19.54 9.22 29.06
N PRO A 348 18.46 9.50 29.82
CA PRO A 348 17.10 9.21 29.38
C PRO A 348 16.71 10.00 28.12
N ARG A 349 15.89 9.38 27.26
CA ARG A 349 15.12 10.10 26.24
C ARG A 349 14.05 10.93 26.93
N LEU A 350 14.05 12.23 26.66
CA LEU A 350 13.07 13.17 27.16
C LEU A 350 11.80 13.15 26.29
N ALA A 351 10.69 13.60 26.87
CA ALA A 351 9.49 13.92 26.10
C ALA A 351 9.83 15.01 25.05
N PRO A 352 9.13 15.03 23.90
CA PRO A 352 9.35 16.04 22.88
C PRO A 352 8.98 17.43 23.40
N GLU A 353 9.77 18.42 23.01
CA GLU A 353 9.46 19.82 23.27
C GLU A 353 8.67 20.43 22.11
N LYS A 354 7.87 21.45 22.42
CA LYS A 354 7.10 22.21 21.43
C LYS A 354 8.06 22.99 20.53
N ARG A 355 7.92 22.84 19.20
CA ARG A 355 8.78 23.51 18.21
C ARG A 355 8.12 24.69 17.51
N GLY A 356 6.79 24.78 17.53
CA GLY A 356 6.01 25.84 16.90
C GLY A 356 5.94 25.80 15.37
N ASN A 357 6.54 24.79 14.74
CA ASN A 357 6.59 24.64 13.28
C ASN A 357 5.75 23.45 12.82
N LEU A 358 5.10 23.60 11.66
CA LEU A 358 4.41 22.49 11.00
C LEU A 358 5.40 21.38 10.62
N SER A 359 4.94 20.13 10.69
CA SER A 359 5.69 19.00 10.12
C SER A 359 5.79 19.10 8.60
N TYR A 360 6.79 18.43 8.02
CA TYR A 360 7.17 18.61 6.62
C TYR A 360 6.00 18.50 5.63
N CYS A 361 5.16 17.48 5.74
CA CYS A 361 4.02 17.31 4.81
C CYS A 361 2.92 18.33 5.10
N TRP A 362 2.64 18.65 6.37
CA TRP A 362 1.62 19.66 6.71
C TRP A 362 2.04 21.08 6.30
N SER A 363 3.33 21.41 6.34
CA SER A 363 3.84 22.71 5.87
C SER A 363 3.64 22.94 4.37
N MET A 364 3.39 21.88 3.60
CA MET A 364 3.11 21.93 2.16
C MET A 364 1.64 21.66 1.83
N THR A 365 0.99 20.79 2.59
CA THR A 365 -0.41 20.39 2.38
C THR A 365 -1.38 21.50 2.76
N LEU A 366 -1.18 22.17 3.92
CA LEU A 366 -2.11 23.21 4.37
C LEU A 366 -2.20 24.40 3.42
N PRO A 367 -1.08 24.98 2.94
CA PRO A 367 -1.16 26.08 1.97
C PRO A 367 -1.86 25.67 0.68
N GLN A 368 -1.70 24.40 0.26
CA GLN A 368 -2.34 23.91 -0.95
C GLN A 368 -3.85 23.72 -0.76
N ILE A 369 -4.29 23.20 0.40
CA ILE A 369 -5.72 23.12 0.74
C ILE A 369 -6.33 24.53 0.77
N GLU A 370 -5.70 25.46 1.50
CA GLU A 370 -6.17 26.85 1.60
C GLU A 370 -6.27 27.52 0.22
N LYS A 371 -5.26 27.33 -0.63
CA LYS A 371 -5.25 27.86 -2.01
C LYS A 371 -6.38 27.30 -2.87
N VAL A 372 -6.68 25.99 -2.77
CA VAL A 372 -7.76 25.38 -3.56
C VAL A 372 -9.13 25.81 -3.04
N LEU A 373 -9.33 25.82 -1.73
CA LEU A 373 -10.61 26.20 -1.13
C LEU A 373 -10.95 27.69 -1.31
N ALA A 374 -9.95 28.55 -1.47
CA ALA A 374 -10.13 29.97 -1.75
C ALA A 374 -10.62 30.26 -3.19
N ASP A 375 -10.32 29.39 -4.15
CA ASP A 375 -10.73 29.54 -5.55
C ASP A 375 -10.93 28.16 -6.23
N PRO A 376 -12.01 27.42 -5.90
CA PRO A 376 -12.25 26.10 -6.50
C PRO A 376 -12.52 26.18 -8.01
N GLY A 377 -13.06 27.31 -8.50
CA GLY A 377 -13.38 27.54 -9.91
C GLY A 377 -12.17 27.56 -10.83
N LYS A 378 -10.98 27.89 -10.30
CA LYS A 378 -9.71 27.70 -11.02
C LYS A 378 -9.44 26.24 -11.39
N TYR A 379 -9.97 25.30 -10.60
CA TYR A 379 -9.60 23.89 -10.68
C TYR A 379 -10.71 22.98 -11.21
N HIS A 380 -11.97 23.39 -11.07
CA HIS A 380 -13.13 22.67 -11.61
C HIS A 380 -14.03 23.61 -12.44
N PRO A 381 -14.25 23.33 -13.74
CA PRO A 381 -15.01 24.21 -14.63
C PRO A 381 -16.49 24.35 -14.21
N ASP A 382 -17.09 23.29 -13.67
CA ASP A 382 -18.49 23.30 -13.24
C ASP A 382 -18.70 23.82 -11.80
N TYR A 383 -17.70 24.48 -11.19
CA TYR A 383 -17.89 25.13 -9.90
C TYR A 383 -18.74 26.38 -10.05
N ASP A 384 -19.89 26.40 -9.37
CA ASP A 384 -20.74 27.58 -9.25
C ASP A 384 -20.54 28.23 -7.86
N PRO A 385 -20.03 29.48 -7.77
CA PRO A 385 -19.84 30.17 -6.50
C PRO A 385 -21.14 30.45 -5.74
N GLU A 386 -22.29 30.51 -6.42
CA GLU A 386 -23.60 30.73 -5.77
C GLU A 386 -24.10 29.44 -5.08
N VAL A 387 -23.75 28.27 -5.62
CA VAL A 387 -24.08 26.95 -5.04
C VAL A 387 -23.04 26.54 -3.99
N GLY A 388 -21.76 26.86 -4.25
CA GLY A 388 -20.63 26.58 -3.38
C GLY A 388 -20.14 25.14 -3.44
N TYR A 389 -19.32 24.77 -2.45
CA TYR A 389 -18.73 23.43 -2.33
C TYR A 389 -19.06 22.78 -0.98
N GLU A 390 -18.84 21.47 -0.93
CA GLU A 390 -18.89 20.63 0.26
C GLU A 390 -17.56 19.89 0.39
N ILE A 391 -17.07 19.77 1.62
CA ILE A 391 -15.94 18.89 1.91
C ILE A 391 -16.47 17.47 2.05
N ALA A 392 -16.34 16.69 0.97
CA ALA A 392 -16.98 15.40 0.81
C ALA A 392 -16.22 14.24 1.49
N GLY A 393 -14.92 14.40 1.71
CA GLY A 393 -14.16 13.39 2.45
C GLY A 393 -12.65 13.45 2.32
N THR A 394 -12.00 12.49 2.97
CA THR A 394 -10.56 12.24 2.85
C THR A 394 -10.29 10.76 2.59
N VAL A 395 -9.42 10.47 1.63
CA VAL A 395 -8.80 9.16 1.47
C VAL A 395 -7.34 9.23 1.94
N TRP A 396 -6.98 8.35 2.86
CA TRP A 396 -5.65 8.22 3.42
C TRP A 396 -4.99 6.93 2.99
N PHE A 397 -3.82 7.02 2.36
CA PHE A 397 -3.03 5.83 2.06
C PHE A 397 -1.56 5.98 2.44
N GLN A 398 -1.27 5.56 3.67
CA GLN A 398 0.04 5.62 4.29
C GLN A 398 0.20 4.48 5.30
N GLY A 399 1.43 4.20 5.72
CA GLY A 399 1.67 3.33 6.88
C GLY A 399 3.00 2.59 6.82
N TYR A 400 3.53 2.34 5.62
CA TYR A 400 4.80 1.60 5.43
C TYR A 400 5.98 2.20 6.21
N SER A 401 6.12 3.53 6.25
CA SER A 401 7.19 4.20 7.02
C SER A 401 6.94 4.19 8.54
N ASP A 402 5.77 3.76 9.00
CA ASP A 402 5.43 3.55 10.42
C ASP A 402 5.34 2.04 10.77
N GLN A 403 5.86 1.14 9.94
CA GLN A 403 5.91 -0.28 10.31
C GLN A 403 6.62 -0.48 11.66
N GLY A 404 5.94 -1.16 12.59
CA GLY A 404 6.42 -1.36 13.96
C GLY A 404 6.15 -0.18 14.91
N ASN A 405 5.32 0.80 14.52
CA ASN A 405 4.90 1.90 15.37
C ASN A 405 3.56 1.56 16.08
N PRO A 406 3.58 1.12 17.35
CA PRO A 406 2.36 0.72 18.05
C PRO A 406 1.38 1.89 18.28
N ALA A 407 1.85 3.14 18.20
CA ALA A 407 1.05 4.34 18.39
C ALA A 407 0.30 4.79 17.12
N TYR A 408 0.41 4.06 16.00
CA TYR A 408 -0.18 4.46 14.72
C TYR A 408 -1.65 4.84 14.81
N GLY A 409 -2.48 4.02 15.48
CA GLY A 409 -3.90 4.30 15.62
C GLY A 409 -4.22 5.58 16.40
N GLU A 410 -3.47 5.87 17.47
CA GLU A 410 -3.64 7.11 18.26
C GLU A 410 -3.24 8.33 17.44
N LEU A 411 -2.15 8.23 16.69
CA LEU A 411 -1.72 9.30 15.78
C LEU A 411 -2.72 9.54 14.65
N LEU A 412 -3.33 8.48 14.12
CA LEU A 412 -4.32 8.60 13.04
C LEU A 412 -5.60 9.26 13.54
N VAL A 413 -6.08 8.93 14.74
CA VAL A 413 -7.21 9.61 15.39
C VAL A 413 -6.95 11.12 15.50
N GLU A 414 -5.77 11.53 15.98
CA GLU A 414 -5.41 12.94 16.10
C GLU A 414 -5.25 13.63 14.75
N GLN A 415 -4.78 12.91 13.72
CA GLN A 415 -4.73 13.43 12.37
C GLN A 415 -6.14 13.68 11.80
N ILE A 416 -7.07 12.75 11.99
CA ILE A 416 -8.45 12.87 11.52
C ILE A 416 -9.13 14.08 12.18
N LYS A 417 -8.98 14.23 13.50
CA LYS A 417 -9.49 15.41 14.23
C LYS A 417 -8.90 16.71 13.67
N PHE A 418 -7.59 16.74 13.51
CA PHE A 418 -6.89 17.93 13.03
C PHE A 418 -7.37 18.37 11.64
N ILE A 419 -7.46 17.44 10.68
CA ILE A 419 -7.91 17.82 9.33
C ILE A 419 -9.37 18.29 9.36
N ARG A 420 -10.26 17.60 10.07
CA ARG A 420 -11.68 17.97 10.22
C ARG A 420 -11.85 19.37 10.79
N GLU A 421 -11.11 19.69 11.84
CA GLU A 421 -11.08 21.04 12.43
C GLU A 421 -10.60 22.06 11.41
N LYS A 422 -9.48 21.78 10.72
CA LYS A 422 -8.84 22.72 9.80
C LYS A 422 -9.72 23.08 8.60
N VAL A 423 -10.55 22.15 8.12
CA VAL A 423 -11.48 22.37 7.01
C VAL A 423 -12.91 22.68 7.46
N GLY A 424 -13.15 22.76 8.77
CA GLY A 424 -14.48 23.08 9.32
C GLY A 424 -15.54 22.00 9.11
N ALA A 425 -15.16 20.72 8.99
CA ALA A 425 -16.05 19.61 8.66
C ALA A 425 -15.93 18.47 9.70
N PRO A 426 -16.60 18.56 10.87
CA PRO A 426 -16.41 17.64 12.00
C PRO A 426 -16.84 16.19 11.74
N GLU A 427 -17.79 15.96 10.83
CA GLU A 427 -18.28 14.63 10.45
C GLU A 427 -17.75 14.17 9.08
N MET A 428 -16.76 14.88 8.52
CA MET A 428 -16.20 14.57 7.20
C MET A 428 -15.82 13.09 7.10
N PRO A 429 -16.36 12.34 6.11
CA PRO A 429 -15.98 10.96 5.84
C PRO A 429 -14.46 10.78 5.70
N PHE A 430 -13.93 9.71 6.28
CA PHE A 430 -12.52 9.38 6.18
C PHE A 430 -12.34 7.90 5.84
N VAL A 431 -11.61 7.60 4.77
CA VAL A 431 -11.34 6.22 4.33
C VAL A 431 -9.83 5.97 4.35
N ALA A 432 -9.38 4.97 5.09
CA ALA A 432 -7.99 4.53 5.07
C ALA A 432 -7.83 3.23 4.27
N GLY A 433 -6.83 3.15 3.38
CA GLY A 433 -6.44 1.88 2.76
C GLY A 433 -5.39 1.15 3.60
N THR A 434 -5.63 -0.11 3.96
CA THR A 434 -4.62 -0.92 4.68
C THR A 434 -3.37 -1.12 3.82
N LEU A 435 -2.26 -1.55 4.41
CA LEU A 435 -1.09 -2.00 3.66
C LEU A 435 -1.31 -3.43 3.16
N GLY A 436 -1.60 -3.59 1.87
CA GLY A 436 -1.89 -4.88 1.26
C GLY A 436 -0.70 -5.86 1.24
N MET A 437 0.52 -5.39 1.51
CA MET A 437 1.74 -6.20 1.63
C MET A 437 1.73 -7.19 2.81
N ALA A 438 0.73 -7.13 3.70
CA ALA A 438 0.45 -8.21 4.64
C ALA A 438 0.11 -9.53 3.91
N SER A 439 -0.40 -9.40 2.68
CA SER A 439 -0.66 -10.44 1.68
C SER A 439 -1.76 -11.43 2.04
N TYR A 440 -1.69 -12.10 3.19
CA TYR A 440 -2.59 -13.20 3.57
C TYR A 440 -3.70 -12.75 4.52
N LYS A 441 -4.85 -13.43 4.46
CA LYS A 441 -6.08 -13.07 5.18
C LYS A 441 -5.87 -12.92 6.68
N HIS A 442 -5.28 -13.94 7.33
CA HIS A 442 -5.07 -13.93 8.79
C HIS A 442 -4.11 -12.84 9.26
N MET A 443 -3.36 -12.22 8.34
CA MET A 443 -2.46 -11.10 8.63
C MET A 443 -3.02 -9.74 8.21
N ALA A 444 -4.03 -9.70 7.34
CA ALA A 444 -4.42 -8.52 6.58
C ALA A 444 -4.81 -7.34 7.46
N LEU A 445 -5.49 -7.60 8.59
CA LEU A 445 -6.05 -6.57 9.48
C LEU A 445 -5.30 -6.46 10.81
N GLY A 446 -4.21 -7.22 10.99
CA GLY A 446 -3.41 -7.24 12.22
C GLY A 446 -2.23 -6.27 12.22
N GLY A 447 -1.38 -6.40 13.24
CA GLY A 447 -0.16 -5.61 13.40
C GLY A 447 -0.39 -4.14 13.73
N ASP A 448 0.71 -3.41 13.96
CA ASP A 448 0.65 -2.05 14.52
C ASP A 448 -0.03 -1.03 13.59
N VAL A 449 0.13 -1.18 12.28
CA VAL A 449 -0.34 -0.20 11.29
C VAL A 449 -1.75 -0.53 10.80
N ASN A 450 -1.98 -1.70 10.18
CA ASN A 450 -3.32 -2.07 9.70
C ASN A 450 -4.28 -2.19 10.90
N GLY A 451 -3.88 -2.87 11.97
CA GLY A 451 -4.63 -2.90 13.23
C GLY A 451 -4.80 -1.51 13.88
N GLY A 452 -3.82 -0.61 13.72
CA GLY A 452 -3.94 0.79 14.13
C GLY A 452 -5.02 1.57 13.35
N MET A 453 -5.18 1.30 12.05
CA MET A 453 -6.28 1.88 11.26
C MET A 453 -7.64 1.37 11.75
N ILE A 454 -7.76 0.08 12.06
CA ILE A 454 -8.98 -0.49 12.67
C ILE A 454 -9.25 0.15 14.03
N GLN A 455 -8.22 0.28 14.88
CA GLN A 455 -8.32 0.96 16.17
C GLN A 455 -8.87 2.39 16.01
N ALA A 456 -8.38 3.13 15.00
CA ALA A 456 -8.84 4.49 14.74
C ALA A 456 -10.31 4.52 14.29
N ALA A 457 -10.74 3.62 13.40
CA ALA A 457 -12.13 3.52 12.96
C ALA A 457 -13.10 3.11 14.09
N GLN A 458 -12.62 2.35 15.09
CA GLN A 458 -13.39 1.98 16.28
C GLN A 458 -13.47 3.07 17.34
N HIS A 459 -12.67 4.13 17.23
CA HIS A 459 -12.63 5.19 18.23
C HIS A 459 -14.02 5.85 18.37
N PRO A 460 -14.53 6.14 19.59
CA PRO A 460 -15.89 6.64 19.79
C PRO A 460 -16.25 7.90 18.99
N GLN A 461 -15.29 8.79 18.76
CA GLN A 461 -15.46 10.02 17.97
C GLN A 461 -15.30 9.82 16.44
N MET A 462 -14.99 8.60 15.99
CA MET A 462 -14.73 8.24 14.59
C MET A 462 -15.77 7.26 14.04
N ARG A 463 -16.49 6.59 14.93
CA ARG A 463 -17.47 5.56 14.58
C ARG A 463 -18.55 6.13 13.65
N GLY A 464 -18.83 5.41 12.55
CA GLY A 464 -19.83 5.80 11.55
C GLY A 464 -19.29 6.69 10.43
N SER A 465 -18.25 7.49 10.67
CA SER A 465 -17.68 8.42 9.68
C SER A 465 -16.26 8.06 9.23
N VAL A 466 -15.69 6.97 9.75
CA VAL A 466 -14.37 6.45 9.37
C VAL A 466 -14.48 4.97 8.96
N ASP A 467 -14.00 4.64 7.76
CA ASP A 467 -13.92 3.28 7.25
C ASP A 467 -12.48 2.90 6.86
N VAL A 468 -12.22 1.60 6.78
CA VAL A 468 -10.91 1.05 6.42
C VAL A 468 -11.09 0.03 5.30
N VAL A 469 -10.49 0.28 4.15
CA VAL A 469 -10.52 -0.68 3.04
C VAL A 469 -9.38 -1.66 3.18
N ASN A 470 -9.74 -2.95 3.32
CA ASN A 470 -8.78 -4.04 3.26
C ASN A 470 -8.20 -4.17 1.85
N THR A 471 -6.95 -3.73 1.64
CA THR A 471 -6.30 -3.80 0.34
C THR A 471 -5.49 -5.07 0.13
N ALA A 472 -5.41 -5.96 1.13
CA ALA A 472 -4.65 -7.19 1.04
C ALA A 472 -5.06 -8.06 -0.15
N PRO A 473 -6.36 -8.29 -0.45
CA PRO A 473 -6.75 -9.09 -1.61
C PRO A 473 -6.21 -8.57 -2.95
N TYR A 474 -6.04 -7.25 -3.09
CA TYR A 474 -5.57 -6.62 -4.33
C TYR A 474 -4.05 -6.68 -4.51
N PHE A 475 -3.29 -7.09 -3.50
CA PHE A 475 -1.84 -7.21 -3.62
C PHE A 475 -1.47 -8.38 -4.57
N PRO A 476 -0.69 -8.13 -5.65
CA PRO A 476 -0.37 -9.15 -6.64
C PRO A 476 0.81 -10.02 -6.18
N LEU A 477 0.59 -10.82 -5.14
CA LEU A 477 1.59 -11.71 -4.53
C LEU A 477 2.19 -12.71 -5.54
N GLU A 478 1.44 -13.06 -6.58
CA GLU A 478 1.91 -13.92 -7.67
C GLU A 478 3.06 -13.30 -8.46
N LEU A 479 3.19 -11.96 -8.46
CA LEU A 479 4.31 -11.26 -9.10
C LEU A 479 5.57 -11.31 -8.24
N ASP A 480 5.45 -11.38 -6.91
CA ASP A 480 6.58 -11.75 -6.04
C ASP A 480 7.03 -13.18 -6.35
N MET A 481 6.09 -14.10 -6.59
CA MET A 481 6.42 -15.47 -6.98
C MET A 481 7.03 -15.56 -8.39
N ALA A 482 6.60 -14.73 -9.34
CA ALA A 482 7.27 -14.62 -10.64
C ALA A 482 8.73 -14.13 -10.48
N ILE A 483 9.00 -13.22 -9.54
CA ILE A 483 10.38 -12.80 -9.21
C ILE A 483 11.16 -13.99 -8.63
N ASN A 484 10.55 -14.78 -7.75
CA ASN A 484 11.16 -15.98 -7.20
C ASN A 484 11.52 -17.00 -8.30
N VAL A 485 10.57 -17.32 -9.18
CA VAL A 485 10.77 -18.24 -10.31
C VAL A 485 11.91 -17.74 -11.19
N ARG A 486 11.88 -16.47 -11.63
CA ARG A 486 12.94 -15.86 -12.44
C ARG A 486 14.32 -15.99 -11.79
N ASN A 487 14.42 -15.81 -10.48
CA ASN A 487 15.70 -15.81 -9.78
C ASN A 487 16.24 -17.22 -9.49
N ASN A 488 15.39 -18.25 -9.51
CA ASN A 488 15.73 -19.62 -9.07
C ASN A 488 15.59 -20.67 -10.17
N THR A 489 15.47 -20.26 -11.43
CA THR A 489 15.39 -21.13 -12.61
C THR A 489 16.49 -20.81 -13.61
N GLU A 490 16.85 -21.79 -14.44
CA GLU A 490 17.78 -21.60 -15.55
C GLU A 490 17.20 -20.60 -16.55
N LYS A 491 18.03 -19.74 -17.13
CA LYS A 491 17.58 -18.61 -17.95
C LYS A 491 16.82 -19.04 -19.20
N GLU A 492 17.17 -20.21 -19.72
CA GLU A 492 16.62 -20.83 -20.92
C GLU A 492 15.41 -21.74 -20.60
N SER A 493 15.02 -21.87 -19.32
CA SER A 493 13.85 -22.69 -18.95
C SER A 493 12.53 -22.00 -19.33
N PRO A 494 11.50 -22.75 -19.75
CA PRO A 494 10.19 -22.19 -20.05
C PRO A 494 9.57 -21.41 -18.88
N GLU A 495 9.81 -21.83 -17.63
CA GLU A 495 9.33 -21.17 -16.43
C GLU A 495 9.98 -19.80 -16.23
N HIS A 496 11.30 -19.69 -16.49
CA HIS A 496 12.02 -18.43 -16.46
C HIS A 496 11.48 -17.45 -17.49
N GLU A 497 11.33 -17.89 -18.74
CA GLU A 497 10.85 -17.05 -19.83
C GLU A 497 9.44 -16.54 -19.56
N LYS A 498 8.53 -17.40 -19.09
CA LYS A 498 7.18 -17.00 -18.68
C LYS A 498 7.19 -15.96 -17.56
N ALA A 499 7.99 -16.19 -16.51
CA ALA A 499 8.12 -15.25 -15.40
C ALA A 499 8.70 -13.90 -15.83
N VAL A 500 9.70 -13.89 -16.72
CA VAL A 500 10.26 -12.66 -17.29
C VAL A 500 9.23 -11.93 -18.16
N ALA A 501 8.48 -12.65 -18.99
CA ALA A 501 7.49 -12.08 -19.88
C ALA A 501 6.37 -11.38 -19.11
N VAL A 502 5.78 -12.05 -18.11
CA VAL A 502 4.73 -11.42 -17.28
C VAL A 502 5.29 -10.22 -16.53
N LEU A 503 6.44 -10.36 -15.85
CA LEU A 503 7.06 -9.25 -15.12
C LEU A 503 7.38 -8.06 -16.05
N LYS A 504 7.80 -8.28 -17.29
CA LYS A 504 8.07 -7.18 -18.23
C LYS A 504 6.78 -6.44 -18.62
N ARG A 505 5.69 -7.17 -18.77
CA ARG A 505 4.40 -6.65 -19.24
C ARG A 505 3.63 -5.90 -18.15
N VAL A 506 3.58 -6.47 -16.94
CA VAL A 506 2.60 -6.04 -15.92
C VAL A 506 3.19 -5.29 -14.73
N THR A 507 4.47 -4.94 -14.77
CA THR A 507 5.15 -4.23 -13.67
C THR A 507 5.96 -3.04 -14.17
N SER A 508 5.85 -1.91 -13.48
CA SER A 508 6.68 -0.72 -13.70
C SER A 508 7.62 -0.42 -12.54
N ASN A 509 7.49 -1.12 -11.42
CA ASN A 509 8.30 -0.91 -10.21
C ASN A 509 8.57 -2.21 -9.45
N LYS A 510 9.16 -3.21 -10.12
CA LYS A 510 9.37 -4.58 -9.61
C LYS A 510 9.89 -4.64 -8.17
N GLY A 511 9.13 -5.27 -7.27
CA GLY A 511 9.50 -5.47 -5.87
C GLY A 511 9.33 -4.25 -4.97
N PHE A 512 8.74 -3.16 -5.48
CA PHE A 512 8.42 -1.96 -4.73
C PHE A 512 7.02 -1.46 -5.12
N HIS A 513 6.33 -0.74 -4.23
CA HIS A 513 5.07 -0.03 -4.55
C HIS A 513 4.06 -0.89 -5.33
N TYR A 514 3.72 -2.08 -4.81
CA TYR A 514 2.78 -3.01 -5.46
C TYR A 514 3.20 -3.40 -6.90
N HIS A 515 4.52 -3.56 -7.11
CA HIS A 515 5.17 -3.82 -8.41
C HIS A 515 4.93 -2.74 -9.47
N GLY A 516 4.31 -1.61 -9.11
CA GLY A 516 3.76 -0.69 -10.10
C GLY A 516 2.71 -1.36 -10.99
N SER A 517 1.90 -2.26 -10.43
CA SER A 517 0.78 -2.92 -11.13
C SER A 517 -0.45 -2.01 -11.14
N ALA A 518 -0.87 -1.54 -12.31
CA ALA A 518 -2.07 -0.73 -12.44
C ALA A 518 -3.33 -1.48 -12.01
N LYS A 519 -3.42 -2.80 -12.26
CA LYS A 519 -4.50 -3.67 -11.73
C LYS A 519 -4.68 -3.45 -10.21
N CYS A 520 -3.59 -3.56 -9.47
CA CYS A 520 -3.59 -3.38 -8.01
C CYS A 520 -4.02 -1.95 -7.61
N PHE A 521 -3.42 -0.91 -8.20
CA PHE A 521 -3.73 0.47 -7.86
C PHE A 521 -5.16 0.89 -8.22
N ILE A 522 -5.69 0.43 -9.34
CA ILE A 522 -7.07 0.69 -9.76
C ILE A 522 -8.03 0.00 -8.80
N LEU A 523 -7.84 -1.30 -8.50
CA LEU A 523 -8.70 -2.03 -7.55
C LEU A 523 -8.70 -1.41 -6.15
N MET A 524 -7.53 -1.06 -5.62
CA MET A 524 -7.42 -0.39 -4.31
C MET A 524 -8.13 0.97 -4.32
N GLY A 525 -7.88 1.79 -5.34
CA GLY A 525 -8.49 3.12 -5.45
C GLY A 525 -10.00 3.04 -5.65
N ASP A 526 -10.46 2.12 -6.49
CA ASP A 526 -11.88 1.86 -6.73
C ASP A 526 -12.61 1.47 -5.44
N ALA A 527 -12.05 0.51 -4.69
CA ALA A 527 -12.60 0.09 -3.41
C ALA A 527 -12.65 1.23 -2.37
N MET A 528 -11.60 2.05 -2.30
CA MET A 528 -11.61 3.26 -1.45
C MET A 528 -12.62 4.31 -1.91
N GLY A 529 -12.78 4.52 -3.21
CA GLY A 529 -13.79 5.42 -3.76
C GLY A 529 -15.22 4.96 -3.49
N ARG A 530 -15.50 3.66 -3.62
CA ARG A 530 -16.79 3.06 -3.27
C ARG A 530 -17.09 3.15 -1.76
N SER A 531 -16.10 2.87 -0.92
CA SER A 531 -16.23 3.04 0.54
C SER A 531 -16.50 4.51 0.90
N LEU A 532 -15.82 5.45 0.26
CA LEU A 532 -16.06 6.87 0.48
C LEU A 532 -17.46 7.29 0.02
N ALA A 533 -17.89 6.89 -1.17
CA ALA A 533 -19.24 7.15 -1.67
C ALA A 533 -20.33 6.59 -0.74
N ASN A 534 -20.11 5.40 -0.19
CA ASN A 534 -20.99 4.81 0.81
C ASN A 534 -21.13 5.72 2.04
N LEU A 535 -20.02 6.21 2.59
CA LEU A 535 -20.06 7.15 3.72
C LEU A 535 -20.68 8.51 3.36
N MET A 536 -20.47 9.02 2.13
CA MET A 536 -21.09 10.24 1.62
C MET A 536 -22.63 10.15 1.53
N ASN A 537 -23.15 8.93 1.54
CA ASN A 537 -24.57 8.58 1.50
C ASN A 537 -25.05 8.00 2.85
N ASP A 538 -24.39 8.37 3.94
CA ASP A 538 -24.74 7.94 5.31
C ASP A 538 -24.74 6.42 5.53
N GLY A 539 -24.03 5.68 4.68
CA GLY A 539 -23.84 4.24 4.82
C GLY A 539 -22.86 3.91 5.94
N GLU A 540 -23.02 2.73 6.53
CA GLU A 540 -22.13 2.27 7.60
C GLU A 540 -20.75 1.83 7.08
N PRO A 541 -19.68 2.00 7.86
CA PRO A 541 -18.35 1.44 7.54
C PRO A 541 -18.39 -0.07 7.34
N LYS A 542 -17.87 -0.55 6.21
CA LYS A 542 -17.97 -1.98 5.82
C LYS A 542 -16.91 -2.85 6.46
N ILE A 543 -15.81 -2.29 6.97
CA ILE A 543 -14.73 -3.10 7.55
C ILE A 543 -15.18 -3.97 8.72
N PHE A 544 -16.19 -3.53 9.48
CA PHE A 544 -16.70 -4.26 10.63
C PHE A 544 -17.53 -5.50 10.24
N GLU A 545 -17.98 -5.59 9.00
CA GLU A 545 -18.61 -6.81 8.48
C GLU A 545 -17.55 -7.89 8.27
N GLN A 546 -16.40 -7.52 7.69
CA GLN A 546 -15.26 -8.43 7.50
C GLN A 546 -14.72 -8.96 8.84
N LEU A 547 -14.59 -8.07 9.84
CA LEU A 547 -14.09 -8.46 11.18
C LEU A 547 -15.05 -9.39 11.95
N ARG A 548 -16.36 -9.38 11.65
CA ARG A 548 -17.33 -10.28 12.28
C ARG A 548 -17.28 -11.68 11.64
N CYS A 549 -16.96 -11.76 10.36
CA CYS A 549 -16.82 -13.04 9.65
C CYS A 549 -15.60 -13.85 10.12
N ASP A 550 -14.51 -13.20 10.53
CA ASP A 550 -13.30 -13.87 11.05
C ASP A 550 -13.49 -14.57 12.41
N VAL A 551 -14.64 -14.36 13.09
CA VAL A 551 -15.02 -15.05 14.34
C VAL A 551 -16.05 -16.16 14.08
N CYS A 552 -16.38 -16.43 12.82
CA CYS A 552 -17.33 -17.48 12.41
C CYS A 552 -16.66 -18.78 11.91
N GLU A 553 -15.33 -18.89 11.96
CA GLU A 553 -14.60 -20.14 11.70
C GLU A 553 -13.96 -20.73 12.97
#